data_AF-A0A926UWN2-F1
#
_entry.id   AF-A0A926UWN2-F1
#
_cell.length_a   1.000
_cell.length_b   1.000
_cell.length_c   1.000
_cell.angle_alpha   90.00
_cell.angle_beta   90.00
_cell.angle_gamma   90.00
#
_symmetry.space_group_name_H-M   'P 1'
#
loop_
_entity.id
_entity.type
_entity.pdbx_description
1 polymer ?
#
loop_
_entity_poly.entity_id
_entity_poly.type
_entity_poly.pdbx_seq_one_letter_code
_entity_poly.pdbx_strand_id
1 'polypeptide(L)'
;MTREKQHNRLQAQLENLEQQTSERSAADRPFVVAAFYHFADLHDYEAWQAPLKQFCEELGLRGTILLAKEGINSTIAGTREAIDQLLAHLRSDARLQDLEHKESFCAGLPFQRMKVRLKKEIVKLGVPEINPRDRVGTYVNPQEWNDLINDPDVLLIDTRNTYEVEFGTFKGAVNPHIETFGEFPNYVKQLDPEKHQKIAMFCTGGIRCEKASAYMLSQGFPEVYHLKGGILKYIEEIPEEESIWEGECFVFDDRVSLASI
;
A
#
# COMPACT_ATOMS: atom_id res chain seq x y z
N MET A 1 7.50 5.03 -25.54
CA MET A 1 8.64 4.12 -25.34
C MET A 1 8.09 2.71 -25.28
N THR A 2 8.73 1.74 -25.95
CA THR A 2 8.29 0.34 -25.94
C THR A 2 8.49 -0.28 -24.54
N ARG A 3 7.59 -1.19 -24.13
CA ARG A 3 7.54 -1.84 -22.80
C ARG A 3 8.88 -2.45 -22.37
N GLU A 4 9.60 -3.05 -23.33
CA GLU A 4 10.92 -3.63 -23.16
C GLU A 4 12.01 -2.60 -22.79
N LYS A 5 11.91 -1.36 -23.33
CA LYS A 5 12.83 -0.27 -22.97
C LYS A 5 12.55 0.32 -21.58
N GLN A 6 11.35 0.17 -21.04
CA GLN A 6 11.03 0.59 -19.68
C GLN A 6 11.48 -0.47 -18.67
N HIS A 7 11.23 -1.75 -18.96
CA HIS A 7 11.68 -2.88 -18.15
C HIS A 7 13.22 -2.93 -18.04
N ASN A 8 13.93 -2.87 -19.18
CA ASN A 8 15.40 -2.91 -19.18
C ASN A 8 16.03 -1.67 -18.50
N ARG A 9 15.33 -0.53 -18.54
CA ARG A 9 15.78 0.69 -17.85
C ARG A 9 15.56 0.61 -16.35
N LEU A 10 14.49 -0.06 -15.92
CA LEU A 10 14.17 -0.28 -14.51
C LEU A 10 15.11 -1.33 -13.90
N GLN A 11 15.37 -2.44 -14.58
CA GLN A 11 16.38 -3.43 -14.17
C GLN A 11 17.78 -2.82 -14.10
N ALA A 12 18.21 -2.06 -15.11
CA ALA A 12 19.51 -1.39 -15.07
C ALA A 12 19.59 -0.26 -14.02
N GLN A 13 18.45 0.27 -13.55
CA GLN A 13 18.40 1.20 -12.42
C GLN A 13 18.47 0.47 -11.07
N LEU A 14 17.84 -0.70 -10.96
CA LEU A 14 17.85 -1.55 -9.78
C LEU A 14 19.25 -2.14 -9.52
N GLU A 15 19.91 -2.71 -10.53
CA GLU A 15 21.29 -3.24 -10.41
C GLU A 15 22.29 -2.15 -9.97
N ASN A 16 22.06 -0.91 -10.40
CA ASN A 16 22.90 0.23 -10.07
C ASN A 16 22.58 0.82 -8.69
N LEU A 17 21.34 0.65 -8.20
CA LEU A 17 20.94 0.98 -6.83
C LEU A 17 21.49 -0.05 -5.84
N GLU A 18 21.39 -1.35 -6.16
CA GLU A 18 21.89 -2.46 -5.35
C GLU A 18 23.39 -2.34 -5.07
N GLN A 19 24.18 -1.98 -6.09
CA GLN A 19 25.62 -1.71 -5.95
C GLN A 19 25.92 -0.46 -5.10
N GLN A 20 24.98 0.46 -4.93
CA GLN A 20 25.14 1.67 -4.11
C GLN A 20 24.62 1.51 -2.67
N THR A 21 23.74 0.53 -2.42
CA THR A 21 23.11 0.31 -1.11
C THR A 21 23.97 -0.48 -0.12
N SER A 22 25.01 -1.22 -0.54
CA SER A 22 25.75 -2.11 0.37
C SER A 22 26.79 -1.42 1.28
N GLU A 23 26.95 -0.09 1.25
CA GLU A 23 28.05 0.58 1.98
C GLU A 23 27.69 1.74 2.93
N ARG A 24 26.41 2.02 3.27
CA ARG A 24 26.08 3.26 4.02
C ARG A 24 25.24 3.09 5.30
N SER A 25 25.77 3.68 6.38
CA SER A 25 25.19 3.67 7.73
C SER A 25 23.92 4.53 7.84
N ALA A 26 23.18 4.42 8.95
CA ALA A 26 21.98 5.23 9.21
C ALA A 26 22.19 6.76 9.14
N ALA A 27 23.43 7.25 9.23
CA ALA A 27 23.78 8.67 9.05
C ALA A 27 23.64 9.17 7.60
N ASP A 28 23.52 8.28 6.61
CA ASP A 28 23.44 8.60 5.17
C ASP A 28 22.00 8.69 4.62
N ARG A 29 20.97 8.53 5.47
CA ARG A 29 19.55 8.55 5.04
C ARG A 29 18.75 9.64 5.78
N PRO A 30 18.98 10.93 5.51
CA PRO A 30 18.42 12.03 6.29
C PRO A 30 16.92 12.27 6.04
N PHE A 31 16.34 11.64 5.00
CA PHE A 31 14.94 11.84 4.64
C PHE A 31 14.07 10.65 5.04
N VAL A 32 12.92 10.96 5.62
CA VAL A 32 11.87 10.01 5.99
C VAL A 32 10.84 10.01 4.87
N VAL A 33 10.45 8.82 4.42
CA VAL A 33 9.29 8.57 3.56
C VAL A 33 8.18 7.99 4.43
N ALA A 34 7.10 8.75 4.61
CA ALA A 34 5.89 8.30 5.27
C ALA A 34 4.85 7.84 4.25
N ALA A 35 4.35 6.61 4.43
CA ALA A 35 3.22 6.07 3.69
C ALA A 35 2.06 5.85 4.67
N PHE A 36 0.90 6.40 4.36
CA PHE A 36 -0.28 6.29 5.23
C PHE A 36 -1.56 6.35 4.43
N TYR A 37 -2.62 5.78 5.00
CA TYR A 37 -3.97 5.98 4.56
C TYR A 37 -4.90 5.90 5.76
N HIS A 38 -6.07 6.50 5.64
CA HIS A 38 -7.10 6.42 6.66
C HIS A 38 -8.47 6.64 6.01
N PHE A 39 -9.40 5.70 6.22
CA PHE A 39 -10.78 5.86 5.78
C PHE A 39 -11.59 6.61 6.83
N ALA A 40 -12.14 7.76 6.44
CA ALA A 40 -12.93 8.63 7.31
C ALA A 40 -13.97 9.42 6.49
N ASP A 41 -15.03 9.92 7.13
CA ASP A 41 -15.98 10.83 6.46
C ASP A 41 -15.42 12.24 6.38
N LEU A 42 -14.66 12.50 5.32
CA LEU A 42 -14.12 13.82 5.01
C LEU A 42 -15.07 14.58 4.09
N HIS A 43 -16.30 14.84 4.53
CA HIS A 43 -17.32 15.53 3.74
C HIS A 43 -16.93 16.94 3.26
N ASP A 44 -15.93 17.56 3.88
CA ASP A 44 -15.36 18.88 3.60
C ASP A 44 -13.96 18.81 2.95
N TYR A 45 -13.52 17.64 2.48
CA TYR A 45 -12.17 17.40 1.97
C TYR A 45 -11.73 18.33 0.84
N GLU A 46 -12.66 18.85 0.03
CA GLU A 46 -12.33 19.80 -1.04
C GLU A 46 -11.71 21.09 -0.48
N ALA A 47 -12.18 21.55 0.69
CA ALA A 47 -11.65 22.74 1.36
C ALA A 47 -10.22 22.53 1.88
N TRP A 48 -9.78 21.29 2.06
CA TRP A 48 -8.46 20.95 2.60
C TRP A 48 -7.35 21.04 1.56
N GLN A 49 -7.68 20.95 0.27
CA GLN A 49 -6.67 20.79 -0.78
C GLN A 49 -5.63 21.90 -0.78
N ALA A 50 -6.07 23.16 -0.78
CA ALA A 50 -5.16 24.30 -0.86
C ALA A 50 -4.39 24.53 0.45
N PRO A 51 -5.03 24.58 1.64
CA PRO A 51 -4.32 24.74 2.91
C PRO A 51 -3.30 23.62 3.17
N LEU A 52 -3.67 22.36 2.94
CA LEU A 52 -2.77 21.22 3.17
C LEU A 52 -1.59 21.23 2.19
N LYS A 53 -1.82 21.61 0.93
CA LYS A 53 -0.74 21.75 -0.05
C LYS A 53 0.25 22.83 0.37
N GLN A 54 -0.26 24.00 0.77
CA GLN A 54 0.58 25.11 1.24
C GLN A 54 1.39 24.71 2.47
N PHE A 55 0.73 24.13 3.48
CA PHE A 55 1.37 23.62 4.69
C PHE A 55 2.52 22.64 4.38
N CYS A 56 2.28 21.66 3.50
CA CYS A 56 3.32 20.71 3.09
C CYS A 56 4.48 21.39 2.32
N GLU A 57 4.19 22.37 1.46
CA GLU A 57 5.20 23.08 0.68
C GLU A 57 6.08 23.98 1.56
N GLU A 58 5.51 24.65 2.56
CA GLU A 58 6.23 25.46 3.55
C GLU A 58 7.20 24.62 4.39
N LEU A 59 6.84 23.36 4.67
CA LEU A 59 7.70 22.38 5.35
C LEU A 59 8.70 21.70 4.40
N GLY A 60 8.71 22.04 3.10
CA GLY A 60 9.59 21.42 2.11
C GLY A 60 9.27 19.96 1.79
N LEU A 61 8.09 19.47 2.16
CA LEU A 61 7.64 18.10 1.89
C LEU A 61 7.42 17.89 0.39
N ARG A 62 7.68 16.65 -0.07
CA ARG A 62 7.43 16.25 -1.47
C ARG A 62 6.74 14.90 -1.51
N GLY A 63 5.87 14.70 -2.50
CA GLY A 63 5.09 13.48 -2.61
C GLY A 63 3.66 13.75 -3.05
N THR A 64 2.77 12.83 -2.73
CA THR A 64 1.35 12.94 -3.10
C THR A 64 0.46 12.63 -1.91
N ILE A 65 -0.50 13.52 -1.64
CA ILE A 65 -1.68 13.26 -0.80
C ILE A 65 -2.89 13.19 -1.74
N LEU A 66 -3.66 12.11 -1.61
CA LEU A 66 -4.96 11.92 -2.22
C LEU A 66 -6.01 12.19 -1.16
N LEU A 67 -6.98 13.04 -1.47
CA LEU A 67 -8.13 13.32 -0.63
C LEU A 67 -9.40 12.91 -1.39
N ALA A 68 -10.30 12.21 -0.72
CA ALA A 68 -11.64 11.94 -1.19
C ALA A 68 -12.59 12.06 0.00
N LYS A 69 -13.90 12.10 -0.26
CA LYS A 69 -14.90 12.03 0.81
C LYS A 69 -14.69 10.82 1.73
N GLU A 70 -14.20 9.71 1.18
CA GLU A 70 -13.94 8.47 1.91
C GLU A 70 -12.64 8.46 2.74
N GLY A 71 -11.79 9.50 2.65
CA GLY A 71 -10.58 9.59 3.48
C GLY A 71 -9.36 10.18 2.79
N ILE A 72 -8.19 9.76 3.28
CA ILE A 72 -6.86 10.24 2.86
C ILE A 72 -5.92 9.07 2.54
N ASN A 73 -5.07 9.21 1.53
CA ASN A 73 -3.98 8.28 1.21
C ASN A 73 -2.76 9.06 0.74
N SER A 74 -1.57 8.72 1.22
CA SER A 74 -0.35 9.44 0.90
C SER A 74 0.89 8.56 0.89
N THR A 75 1.81 8.95 -0.01
CA THR A 75 3.24 8.70 0.16
C THR A 75 3.95 10.04 0.04
N ILE A 76 4.65 10.43 1.10
CA ILE A 76 5.27 11.74 1.23
C ILE A 76 6.64 11.61 1.88
N ALA A 77 7.57 12.47 1.50
CA ALA A 77 8.94 12.47 1.99
C ALA A 77 9.39 13.87 2.43
N GLY A 78 10.24 13.91 3.44
CA GLY A 78 10.75 15.13 4.06
C GLY A 78 11.78 14.85 5.14
N THR A 79 12.20 15.89 5.87
CA THR A 79 12.96 15.68 7.11
C THR A 79 12.05 15.05 8.18
N ARG A 80 12.65 14.45 9.21
CA ARG A 80 11.92 13.92 10.37
C ARG A 80 10.94 14.95 10.94
N GLU A 81 11.42 16.17 11.19
CA GLU A 81 10.64 17.24 11.81
C GLU A 81 9.48 17.67 10.92
N ALA A 82 9.64 17.66 9.60
CA ALA A 82 8.59 18.01 8.66
C ALA A 82 7.50 16.92 8.61
N ILE A 83 7.89 15.65 8.63
CA ILE A 83 6.93 14.53 8.68
C ILE A 83 6.17 14.52 10.00
N ASP A 84 6.85 14.74 11.14
CA ASP A 84 6.18 14.84 12.45
C ASP A 84 5.14 15.95 12.49
N GLN A 85 5.48 17.13 11.97
CA GLN A 85 4.55 18.25 11.90
C GLN A 85 3.34 17.95 11.02
N LEU A 86 3.52 17.27 9.87
CA LEU A 86 2.40 16.83 9.05
C LEU A 86 1.52 15.82 9.77
N LEU A 87 2.08 14.79 10.38
CA LEU A 87 1.31 13.77 11.09
C LEU A 87 0.56 14.38 12.28
N ALA A 88 1.19 15.30 13.02
CA ALA A 88 0.54 16.03 14.10
C ALA A 88 -0.60 16.92 13.60
N HIS A 89 -0.40 17.63 12.49
CA HIS A 89 -1.43 18.45 11.84
C HIS A 89 -2.63 17.60 11.41
N LEU A 90 -2.39 16.47 10.73
CA LEU A 90 -3.45 15.56 10.29
C LEU A 90 -4.22 14.97 11.48
N ARG A 91 -3.52 14.48 12.51
CA ARG A 91 -4.12 13.88 13.71
C ARG A 91 -4.81 14.89 14.63
N SER A 92 -4.66 16.19 14.38
CA SER A 92 -5.42 17.22 15.11
C SER A 92 -6.90 17.26 14.71
N ASP A 93 -7.26 16.75 13.53
CA ASP A 93 -8.66 16.49 13.18
C ASP A 93 -9.10 15.17 13.81
N ALA A 94 -10.19 15.20 14.58
CA ALA A 94 -10.71 14.04 15.30
C ALA A 94 -11.01 12.83 14.38
N ARG A 95 -11.27 13.07 13.08
CA ARG A 95 -11.53 12.01 12.09
C ARG A 95 -10.27 11.28 11.63
N LEU A 96 -9.09 11.82 11.93
CA LEU A 96 -7.78 11.27 11.55
C LEU A 96 -6.87 11.04 12.76
N GLN A 97 -7.40 11.14 13.99
CA GLN A 97 -6.61 10.97 15.22
C GLN A 97 -5.89 9.61 15.26
N ASP A 98 -6.54 8.56 14.75
CA ASP A 98 -6.06 7.18 14.73
C ASP A 98 -5.34 6.84 13.42
N LEU A 99 -4.91 7.86 12.65
CA LEU A 99 -4.13 7.65 11.44
C LEU A 99 -2.81 6.97 11.77
N GLU A 100 -2.65 5.74 11.30
CA GLU A 100 -1.41 5.00 11.30
C GLU A 100 -0.57 5.36 10.07
N HIS A 101 0.74 5.31 10.22
CA HIS A 101 1.68 5.54 9.13
C HIS A 101 2.83 4.53 9.23
N LYS A 102 3.47 4.29 8.10
CA LYS A 102 4.71 3.53 8.01
C LYS A 102 5.81 4.42 7.51
N GLU A 103 6.99 4.19 8.02
CA GLU A 103 8.15 4.98 7.68
C GLU A 103 9.23 4.13 7.03
N SER A 104 9.99 4.78 6.18
CA SER A 104 11.20 4.21 5.60
C SER A 104 12.16 5.35 5.29
N PHE A 105 13.44 5.04 5.11
CA PHE A 105 14.49 6.05 5.07
C PHE A 105 15.18 6.08 3.71
N CYS A 106 15.55 7.27 3.27
CA CYS A 106 16.21 7.47 1.98
C CYS A 106 17.30 8.56 2.06
N ALA A 107 18.31 8.43 1.20
CA ALA A 107 19.43 9.37 1.11
C ALA A 107 19.05 10.71 0.47
N GLY A 108 18.01 10.71 -0.38
CA GLY A 108 17.50 11.88 -1.08
C GLY A 108 15.99 11.82 -1.24
N LEU A 109 15.35 12.97 -1.47
CA LEU A 109 13.89 13.04 -1.66
C LEU A 109 13.47 12.28 -2.93
N PRO A 110 12.68 11.21 -2.83
CA PRO A 110 12.30 10.34 -3.96
C PRO A 110 11.13 10.91 -4.78
N PHE A 111 10.78 12.19 -4.55
CA PHE A 111 9.69 12.88 -5.22
C PHE A 111 10.13 14.25 -5.67
N GLN A 112 9.73 14.64 -6.87
CA GLN A 112 10.13 15.93 -7.45
C GLN A 112 9.37 17.13 -6.89
N ARG A 113 8.11 16.96 -6.47
CA ARG A 113 7.23 18.05 -6.04
C ARG A 113 6.11 17.56 -5.14
N MET A 114 5.51 18.47 -4.38
CA MET A 114 4.30 18.21 -3.61
C MET A 114 3.04 18.24 -4.47
N LYS A 115 2.11 17.31 -4.21
CA LYS A 115 0.80 17.24 -4.86
C LYS A 115 -0.26 16.92 -3.81
N VAL A 116 -1.34 17.69 -3.78
CA VAL A 116 -2.58 17.32 -3.08
C VAL A 116 -3.68 17.21 -4.13
N ARG A 117 -4.29 16.02 -4.28
CA ARG A 117 -5.22 15.71 -5.36
C ARG A 117 -6.56 15.27 -4.81
N LEU A 118 -7.61 15.97 -5.24
CA LEU A 118 -8.98 15.52 -5.04
C LEU A 118 -9.28 14.32 -5.93
N LYS A 119 -9.91 13.31 -5.35
CA LYS A 119 -10.30 12.07 -6.00
C LYS A 119 -11.73 11.71 -5.60
N LYS A 120 -12.34 10.81 -6.40
CA LYS A 120 -13.57 10.12 -6.00
C LYS A 120 -13.27 9.03 -4.97
N GLU A 121 -12.11 8.39 -5.12
CA GLU A 121 -11.64 7.32 -4.26
C GLU A 121 -10.14 7.50 -3.98
N ILE A 122 -9.71 7.29 -2.73
CA ILE A 122 -8.29 7.30 -2.33
C ILE A 122 -7.53 6.06 -2.78
N VAL A 123 -8.27 4.98 -3.09
CA VAL A 123 -7.84 3.84 -3.89
C VAL A 123 -9.01 3.39 -4.75
N LYS A 124 -8.81 3.36 -6.07
CA LYS A 124 -9.90 3.17 -7.03
C LYS A 124 -10.24 1.70 -7.21
N LEU A 125 -11.31 1.24 -6.55
CA LEU A 125 -11.95 -0.06 -6.84
C LEU A 125 -13.01 0.10 -7.94
N GLY A 126 -13.67 1.26 -8.01
CA GLY A 126 -14.71 1.52 -9.01
C GLY A 126 -16.09 0.94 -8.67
N VAL A 127 -16.33 0.61 -7.40
CA VAL A 127 -17.62 0.15 -6.86
C VAL A 127 -18.05 1.14 -5.77
N PRO A 128 -18.82 2.20 -6.10
CA PRO A 128 -19.16 3.29 -5.19
C PRO A 128 -19.93 2.87 -3.93
N GLU A 129 -20.60 1.73 -3.98
CA GLU A 129 -21.39 1.16 -2.88
C GLU A 129 -20.51 0.55 -1.78
N ILE A 130 -19.22 0.34 -2.05
CA ILE A 130 -18.28 -0.25 -1.09
C ILE A 130 -17.61 0.85 -0.27
N ASN A 131 -17.86 0.79 1.03
CA ASN A 131 -17.25 1.65 2.02
C ASN A 131 -16.56 0.78 3.10
N PRO A 132 -15.21 0.80 3.17
CA PRO A 132 -14.45 0.04 4.18
C PRO A 132 -14.79 0.37 5.64
N ARG A 133 -15.46 1.50 5.90
CA ARG A 133 -15.89 1.86 7.26
C ARG A 133 -17.09 1.05 7.76
N ASP A 134 -17.85 0.45 6.84
CA ASP A 134 -19.08 -0.26 7.20
C ASP A 134 -18.79 -1.72 7.56
N ARG A 135 -17.99 -2.39 6.71
CA ARG A 135 -17.57 -3.78 6.94
C ARG A 135 -16.36 -4.11 6.07
N VAL A 136 -15.35 -4.72 6.69
CA VAL A 136 -14.18 -5.32 6.01
C VAL A 136 -14.03 -6.78 6.43
N GLY A 137 -13.14 -7.49 5.74
CA GLY A 137 -12.70 -8.82 6.16
C GLY A 137 -11.94 -8.82 7.48
N THR A 138 -11.62 -10.01 7.96
CA THR A 138 -10.86 -10.22 9.19
C THR A 138 -9.41 -9.84 8.99
N TYR A 139 -8.91 -8.87 9.78
CA TYR A 139 -7.50 -8.56 9.82
C TYR A 139 -6.71 -9.71 10.44
N VAL A 140 -5.58 -10.05 9.84
CA VAL A 140 -4.66 -11.07 10.33
C VAL A 140 -3.29 -10.43 10.52
N ASN A 141 -2.71 -10.57 11.71
CA ASN A 141 -1.40 -9.97 11.99
C ASN A 141 -0.31 -10.76 11.28
N PRO A 142 0.86 -10.15 10.99
CA PRO A 142 1.97 -10.86 10.34
C PRO A 142 2.34 -12.19 11.01
N GLN A 143 2.32 -12.25 12.34
CA GLN A 143 2.71 -13.45 13.11
C GLN A 143 1.76 -14.63 12.90
N GLU A 144 0.50 -14.35 12.53
CA GLU A 144 -0.53 -15.36 12.28
C GLU A 144 -0.72 -15.62 10.77
N TRP A 145 -0.06 -14.82 9.93
CA TRP A 145 -0.28 -14.83 8.48
C TRP A 145 0.19 -16.13 7.84
N ASN A 146 1.39 -16.60 8.21
CA ASN A 146 1.98 -17.81 7.65
C ASN A 146 1.10 -19.04 7.91
N ASP A 147 0.58 -19.18 9.13
CA ASP A 147 -0.30 -20.30 9.50
C ASP A 147 -1.58 -20.28 8.67
N LEU A 148 -2.19 -19.11 8.48
CA LEU A 148 -3.38 -18.96 7.65
C LEU A 148 -3.11 -19.35 6.19
N ILE A 149 -2.04 -18.82 5.59
CA ILE A 149 -1.81 -19.02 4.15
C ILE A 149 -1.18 -20.36 3.80
N ASN A 150 -0.74 -21.13 4.80
CA ASN A 150 -0.37 -22.54 4.65
C ASN A 150 -1.55 -23.52 4.76
N ASP A 151 -2.74 -23.05 5.15
CA ASP A 151 -3.96 -23.87 5.10
C ASP A 151 -4.33 -24.15 3.63
N PRO A 152 -4.37 -25.43 3.19
CA PRO A 152 -4.67 -25.77 1.80
C PRO A 152 -6.08 -25.39 1.34
N ASP A 153 -7.00 -25.12 2.28
CA ASP A 153 -8.37 -24.68 1.98
C ASP A 153 -8.46 -23.16 1.75
N VAL A 154 -7.35 -22.41 1.95
CA VAL A 154 -7.30 -20.96 1.78
C VAL A 154 -6.89 -20.60 0.36
N LEU A 155 -7.77 -19.87 -0.34
CA LEU A 155 -7.38 -19.19 -1.58
C LEU A 155 -6.62 -17.91 -1.23
N LEU A 156 -5.31 -17.93 -1.45
CA LEU A 156 -4.45 -16.77 -1.30
C LEU A 156 -4.45 -15.93 -2.60
N ILE A 157 -4.83 -14.65 -2.51
CA ILE A 157 -4.94 -13.74 -3.67
C ILE A 157 -4.04 -12.53 -3.46
N ASP A 158 -3.16 -12.27 -4.43
CA ASP A 158 -2.44 -11.01 -4.51
C ASP A 158 -3.34 -9.94 -5.13
N THR A 159 -3.74 -8.92 -4.38
CA THR A 159 -4.63 -7.86 -4.89
C THR A 159 -3.89 -6.76 -5.65
N ARG A 160 -2.59 -6.95 -5.90
CA ARG A 160 -1.74 -6.00 -6.61
C ARG A 160 -1.85 -6.14 -8.13
N ASN A 161 -1.32 -5.16 -8.85
CA ASN A 161 -1.29 -5.21 -10.30
C ASN A 161 -0.23 -6.21 -10.77
N THR A 162 -0.39 -6.79 -11.96
CA THR A 162 0.51 -7.81 -12.53
C THR A 162 1.99 -7.45 -12.39
N TYR A 163 2.36 -6.20 -12.73
CA TYR A 163 3.75 -5.76 -12.65
C TYR A 163 4.33 -5.82 -11.23
N GLU A 164 3.52 -5.65 -10.18
CA GLU A 164 3.98 -5.72 -8.78
C GLU A 164 4.19 -7.18 -8.34
N VAL A 165 3.38 -8.09 -8.87
CA VAL A 165 3.50 -9.54 -8.61
C VAL A 165 4.77 -10.10 -9.26
N GLU A 166 5.16 -9.57 -10.42
CA GLU A 166 6.39 -9.96 -11.12
C GLU A 166 7.68 -9.65 -10.33
N PHE A 167 7.67 -8.68 -9.41
CA PHE A 167 8.82 -8.42 -8.52
C PHE A 167 8.96 -9.44 -7.40
N GLY A 168 7.83 -9.92 -6.89
CA GLY A 168 7.79 -10.82 -5.75
C GLY A 168 6.37 -10.98 -5.24
N THR A 169 6.07 -12.09 -4.59
CA THR A 169 4.74 -12.44 -4.06
C THR A 169 4.88 -13.46 -2.93
N PHE A 170 3.83 -13.68 -2.15
CA PHE A 170 3.78 -14.83 -1.25
C PHE A 170 3.73 -16.13 -2.04
N LYS A 171 4.48 -17.13 -1.56
CA LYS A 171 4.46 -18.48 -2.12
C LYS A 171 3.02 -19.02 -2.19
N GLY A 172 2.64 -19.54 -3.36
CA GLY A 172 1.30 -20.10 -3.59
C GLY A 172 0.19 -19.08 -3.83
N ALA A 173 0.48 -17.77 -3.81
CA ALA A 173 -0.52 -16.74 -4.11
C ALA A 173 -0.97 -16.77 -5.58
N VAL A 174 -2.27 -16.61 -5.79
CA VAL A 174 -2.85 -16.44 -7.12
C VAL A 174 -2.68 -15.01 -7.59
N ASN A 175 -2.16 -14.86 -8.81
CA ASN A 175 -2.15 -13.59 -9.53
C ASN A 175 -3.50 -13.41 -10.27
N PRO A 176 -4.30 -12.38 -9.96
CA PRO A 176 -5.56 -12.13 -10.67
C PRO A 176 -5.36 -11.56 -12.08
N HIS A 177 -4.11 -11.29 -12.49
CA HIS A 177 -3.72 -10.74 -13.78
C HIS A 177 -4.40 -9.41 -14.13
N ILE A 178 -4.51 -8.52 -13.13
CA ILE A 178 -5.10 -7.19 -13.30
C ILE A 178 -4.04 -6.15 -13.62
N GLU A 179 -4.31 -5.28 -14.60
CA GLU A 179 -3.43 -4.14 -14.91
C GLU A 179 -3.68 -2.97 -13.94
N THR A 180 -4.91 -2.85 -13.48
CA THR A 180 -5.32 -1.85 -12.50
C THR A 180 -6.23 -2.46 -11.44
N PHE A 181 -6.13 -1.99 -10.19
CA PHE A 181 -6.98 -2.46 -9.08
C PHE A 181 -8.49 -2.33 -9.35
N GLY A 182 -8.92 -1.39 -10.22
CA GLY A 182 -10.32 -1.27 -10.63
C GLY A 182 -10.86 -2.45 -11.46
N GLU A 183 -9.99 -3.36 -11.89
CA GLU A 183 -10.37 -4.61 -12.57
C GLU A 183 -10.60 -5.77 -11.59
N PHE A 184 -10.19 -5.63 -10.32
CA PHE A 184 -10.39 -6.65 -9.29
C PHE A 184 -11.86 -7.13 -9.18
N PRO A 185 -12.89 -6.26 -9.27
CA PRO A 185 -14.28 -6.71 -9.30
C PRO A 185 -14.61 -7.71 -10.42
N ASN A 186 -13.93 -7.63 -11.57
CA ASN A 186 -14.14 -8.57 -12.68
C ASN A 186 -13.44 -9.91 -12.45
N TYR A 187 -12.32 -9.91 -11.72
CA TYR A 187 -11.68 -11.15 -11.28
C TYR A 187 -12.58 -11.89 -10.27
N VAL A 188 -13.12 -11.19 -9.26
CA VAL A 188 -14.01 -11.80 -8.26
C VAL A 188 -15.27 -12.43 -8.86
N LYS A 189 -15.81 -11.88 -9.97
CA LYS A 189 -16.96 -12.49 -10.69
C LYS A 189 -16.68 -13.87 -11.26
N GLN A 190 -15.40 -14.25 -11.38
CA GLN A 190 -14.97 -15.58 -11.85
C GLN A 190 -14.82 -16.56 -10.69
N LEU A 191 -14.81 -16.06 -9.45
CA LEU A 191 -14.76 -16.87 -8.25
C LEU A 191 -16.18 -17.30 -7.85
N ASP A 192 -16.24 -18.46 -7.22
CA ASP A 192 -17.47 -19.10 -6.75
C ASP A 192 -17.46 -19.12 -5.21
N PRO A 193 -18.36 -18.39 -4.53
CA PRO A 193 -18.42 -18.37 -3.07
C PRO A 193 -18.70 -19.73 -2.44
N GLU A 194 -19.32 -20.68 -3.16
CA GLU A 194 -19.55 -22.03 -2.64
C GLU A 194 -18.27 -22.87 -2.65
N LYS A 195 -17.34 -22.59 -3.57
CA LYS A 195 -16.07 -23.31 -3.68
C LYS A 195 -14.93 -22.64 -2.92
N HIS A 196 -14.91 -21.31 -2.89
CA HIS A 196 -13.86 -20.52 -2.26
C HIS A 196 -14.36 -19.98 -0.93
N GLN A 197 -14.45 -20.89 0.06
CA GLN A 197 -15.02 -20.57 1.38
C GLN A 197 -14.08 -19.65 2.18
N LYS A 198 -12.78 -19.91 2.13
CA LYS A 198 -11.73 -19.14 2.83
C LYS A 198 -10.84 -18.42 1.84
N ILE A 199 -10.72 -17.11 1.99
CA ILE A 199 -9.93 -16.27 1.10
C ILE A 199 -9.01 -15.38 1.92
N ALA A 200 -7.71 -15.42 1.62
CA ALA A 200 -6.72 -14.53 2.21
C ALA A 200 -6.19 -13.58 1.16
N MET A 201 -6.14 -12.29 1.48
CA MET A 201 -5.68 -11.26 0.56
C MET A 201 -4.58 -10.39 1.14
N PHE A 202 -3.68 -9.95 0.27
CA PHE A 202 -2.65 -9.00 0.66
C PHE A 202 -2.39 -7.98 -0.46
N CYS A 203 -1.74 -6.90 -0.07
CA CYS A 203 -1.14 -5.91 -0.94
C CYS A 203 0.02 -5.24 -0.21
N THR A 204 0.66 -4.24 -0.83
CA THR A 204 1.82 -3.54 -0.25
C THR A 204 1.54 -2.96 1.13
N GLY A 205 0.47 -2.18 1.28
CA GLY A 205 0.23 -1.36 2.47
C GLY A 205 -1.04 -1.66 3.26
N GLY A 206 -1.97 -2.45 2.70
CA GLY A 206 -3.28 -2.80 3.28
C GLY A 206 -4.48 -2.15 2.59
N ILE A 207 -4.36 -0.90 2.11
CA ILE A 207 -5.51 -0.10 1.62
C ILE A 207 -6.37 -0.79 0.54
N ARG A 208 -5.75 -1.54 -0.39
CA ARG A 208 -6.49 -2.29 -1.43
C ARG A 208 -7.31 -3.42 -0.80
N CYS A 209 -6.74 -4.12 0.18
CA CYS A 209 -7.38 -5.26 0.83
C CYS A 209 -8.59 -4.83 1.66
N GLU A 210 -8.62 -3.62 2.20
CA GLU A 210 -9.81 -3.11 2.89
C GLU A 210 -10.99 -3.01 1.91
N LYS A 211 -10.79 -2.37 0.75
CA LYS A 211 -11.83 -2.31 -0.29
C LYS A 211 -12.15 -3.67 -0.90
N ALA A 212 -11.13 -4.47 -1.20
CA ALA A 212 -11.29 -5.79 -1.80
C ALA A 212 -12.08 -6.71 -0.87
N SER A 213 -11.75 -6.74 0.42
CA SER A 213 -12.45 -7.59 1.39
C SER A 213 -13.89 -7.17 1.62
N ALA A 214 -14.15 -5.87 1.77
CA ALA A 214 -15.51 -5.35 1.83
C ALA A 214 -16.34 -5.76 0.59
N TYR A 215 -15.74 -5.65 -0.59
CA TYR A 215 -16.37 -6.08 -1.83
C TYR A 215 -16.62 -7.60 -1.86
N MET A 216 -15.64 -8.44 -1.53
CA MET A 216 -15.83 -9.90 -1.52
C MET A 216 -16.94 -10.32 -0.54
N LEU A 217 -16.98 -9.75 0.66
CA LEU A 217 -18.07 -10.01 1.60
C LEU A 217 -19.44 -9.62 1.02
N SER A 218 -19.52 -8.50 0.28
CA SER A 218 -20.75 -8.10 -0.42
C SER A 218 -21.18 -9.06 -1.53
N GLN A 219 -20.23 -9.82 -2.09
CA GLN A 219 -20.49 -10.84 -3.11
C GLN A 219 -20.83 -12.22 -2.52
N GLY A 220 -20.90 -12.34 -1.18
CA GLY A 220 -21.32 -13.56 -0.51
C GLY A 220 -20.20 -14.52 -0.12
N PHE A 221 -18.93 -14.12 -0.24
CA PHE A 221 -17.82 -14.91 0.29
C PHE A 221 -17.86 -14.93 1.82
N PRO A 222 -17.86 -16.10 2.48
CA PRO A 222 -18.16 -16.21 3.90
C PRO A 222 -16.98 -15.83 4.80
N GLU A 223 -15.77 -16.26 4.44
CA GLU A 223 -14.55 -16.00 5.22
C GLU A 223 -13.51 -15.27 4.37
N VAL A 224 -13.38 -13.97 4.61
CA VAL A 224 -12.42 -13.12 3.90
C VAL A 224 -11.45 -12.52 4.90
N TYR A 225 -10.18 -12.84 4.72
CA TYR A 225 -9.05 -12.43 5.55
C TYR A 225 -8.14 -11.48 4.78
N HIS A 226 -7.45 -10.60 5.50
CA HIS A 226 -6.44 -9.74 4.89
C HIS A 226 -5.32 -9.35 5.84
N LEU A 227 -4.11 -9.27 5.27
CA LEU A 227 -2.88 -9.01 5.99
C LEU A 227 -2.88 -7.58 6.57
N LYS A 228 -2.91 -7.49 7.90
CA LYS A 228 -2.86 -6.21 8.62
C LYS A 228 -1.52 -5.53 8.37
N GLY A 229 -1.57 -4.33 7.81
CA GLY A 229 -0.35 -3.61 7.41
C GLY A 229 0.30 -4.12 6.12
N GLY A 230 -0.28 -5.11 5.43
CA GLY A 230 0.24 -5.58 4.14
C GLY A 230 1.68 -6.12 4.19
N ILE A 231 2.26 -6.31 3.00
CA ILE A 231 3.59 -6.91 2.79
C ILE A 231 4.66 -6.14 3.58
N LEU A 232 4.61 -4.81 3.60
CA LEU A 232 5.64 -4.00 4.27
C LEU A 232 5.74 -4.31 5.76
N LYS A 233 4.59 -4.47 6.43
CA LYS A 233 4.57 -4.81 7.85
C LYS A 233 4.99 -6.25 8.10
N TYR A 234 4.67 -7.15 7.18
CA TYR A 234 5.12 -8.53 7.25
C TYR A 234 6.65 -8.65 7.16
N ILE A 235 7.27 -8.00 6.18
CA ILE A 235 8.73 -8.00 6.02
C ILE A 235 9.43 -7.34 7.23
N GLU A 236 8.81 -6.35 7.86
CA GLU A 236 9.34 -5.70 9.07
C GLU A 236 9.30 -6.60 10.32
N GLU A 237 8.23 -7.39 10.48
CA GLU A 237 7.98 -8.13 11.73
C GLU A 237 8.35 -9.61 11.67
N ILE A 238 8.46 -10.20 10.49
CA ILE A 238 8.74 -11.63 10.32
C ILE A 238 10.20 -11.84 9.93
N PRO A 239 10.97 -12.64 10.70
CA PRO A 239 12.35 -12.97 10.36
C PRO A 239 12.47 -13.62 8.98
N GLU A 240 13.57 -13.37 8.27
CA GLU A 240 13.79 -13.91 6.93
C GLU A 240 13.71 -15.45 6.91
N GLU A 241 14.18 -16.12 7.97
CA GLU A 241 14.17 -17.58 8.08
C GLU A 241 12.76 -18.17 8.21
N GLU A 242 11.79 -17.36 8.65
CA GLU A 242 10.37 -17.72 8.78
C GLU A 242 9.53 -17.17 7.62
N SER A 243 10.12 -16.32 6.78
CA SER A 243 9.43 -15.65 5.69
C SER A 243 9.07 -16.63 4.57
N ILE A 244 7.84 -16.51 4.07
CA ILE A 244 7.37 -17.21 2.85
C ILE A 244 7.07 -16.22 1.71
N TRP A 245 7.60 -15.00 1.84
CA TRP A 245 7.66 -14.01 0.77
C TRP A 245 8.79 -14.38 -0.20
N GLU A 246 8.49 -14.40 -1.50
CA GLU A 246 9.45 -14.71 -2.56
C GLU A 246 9.68 -13.45 -3.42
N GLY A 247 10.94 -13.06 -3.65
CA GLY A 247 11.31 -11.90 -4.46
C GLY A 247 11.32 -10.57 -3.69
N GLU A 248 11.14 -9.44 -4.39
CA GLU A 248 11.22 -8.10 -3.83
C GLU A 248 9.86 -7.42 -3.69
N CYS A 249 9.70 -6.55 -2.69
CA CYS A 249 8.46 -5.78 -2.52
C CYS A 249 8.53 -4.46 -3.28
N PHE A 250 7.82 -4.35 -4.41
CA PHE A 250 7.69 -3.10 -5.16
C PHE A 250 7.14 -1.95 -4.30
N VAL A 251 7.76 -0.76 -4.38
CA VAL A 251 7.31 0.47 -3.72
C VAL A 251 7.11 1.61 -4.71
N PHE A 252 6.12 2.47 -4.46
CA PHE A 252 5.63 3.50 -5.39
C PHE A 252 6.47 4.79 -5.44
N ASP A 253 7.76 4.68 -5.19
CA ASP A 253 8.71 5.81 -5.18
C ASP A 253 10.01 5.44 -5.90
N ASP A 254 10.95 6.39 -6.01
CA ASP A 254 12.18 6.25 -6.79
C ASP A 254 13.08 5.08 -6.34
N ARG A 255 12.81 4.42 -5.19
CA ARG A 255 13.50 3.20 -4.77
C ARG A 255 13.10 1.97 -5.58
N VAL A 256 11.94 2.00 -6.22
CA VAL A 256 11.37 0.92 -7.06
C VAL A 256 11.03 -0.37 -6.28
N SER A 257 11.91 -0.88 -5.42
CA SER A 257 11.66 -2.04 -4.55
C SER A 257 12.30 -1.86 -3.16
N LEU A 258 11.82 -2.66 -2.21
CA LEU A 258 12.47 -2.92 -0.93
C LEU A 258 12.86 -4.39 -0.90
N ALA A 259 14.16 -4.66 -0.71
CA ALA A 259 14.66 -5.99 -0.41
C ALA A 259 14.36 -6.33 1.06
N SER A 260 14.14 -7.61 1.34
CA SER A 260 14.24 -8.15 2.70
C SER A 260 15.66 -7.84 3.22
N ILE A 261 15.75 -7.28 4.43
CA ILE A 261 17.03 -6.95 5.07
C ILE A 261 17.49 -8.16 5.88
#